data_AF-B8G6Y5-F1
#
_entry.id   AF-B8G6Y5-F1
#
_cell.length_a   1.000
_cell.length_b   1.000
_cell.length_c   1.000
_cell.angle_alpha   90.00
_cell.angle_beta   90.00
_cell.angle_gamma   90.00
#
_symmetry.space_group_name_H-M   'P 1'
#
loop_
_entity.id
_entity.type
_entity.pdbx_description
1 polymer ?
#
loop_
_entity_poly.entity_id
_entity_poly.type
_entity_poly.pdbx_seq_one_letter_code
_entity_poly.pdbx_strand_id
1 'polypeptide(L)' 'MRGYRFTTDDRLPASDLQELADELAIQLHYALGERVFLLPRSDVAELIWPYIDDLHPDDQNDVVWLVWHLFQEAYELQEE' A
#
# COMPACT_ATOMS: atom_id res chain seq x y z
N MET A 1 -15.61 15.38 13.80
CA MET A 1 -16.19 14.16 13.20
C MET A 1 -16.44 14.43 11.73
N ARG A 2 -15.49 14.05 10.85
CA ARG A 2 -15.61 14.20 9.39
C ARG A 2 -16.42 12.99 8.90
N GLY A 3 -17.58 13.24 8.30
CA GLY A 3 -18.49 12.19 7.85
C GLY A 3 -17.89 11.44 6.66
N TYR A 4 -17.71 10.14 6.83
CA TYR A 4 -17.34 9.22 5.76
C TYR A 4 -18.50 9.15 4.76
N ARG A 5 -18.23 9.60 3.53
CA ARG A 5 -19.09 9.31 2.38
C ARG A 5 -18.74 7.89 1.97
N PHE A 6 -19.55 6.93 2.41
CA PHE A 6 -19.61 5.62 1.77
C PHE A 6 -20.06 5.86 0.34
N THR A 7 -19.14 5.67 -0.61
CA THR A 7 -19.48 5.48 -2.01
C THR A 7 -20.33 4.21 -2.07
N THR A 8 -21.33 4.19 -2.95
CA THR A 8 -22.36 3.13 -3.04
C THR A 8 -21.81 1.75 -3.44
N ASP A 9 -20.48 1.61 -3.53
CA ASP A 9 -19.75 0.54 -4.21
C ASP A 9 -18.79 -0.23 -3.27
N ASP A 10 -18.93 -0.04 -1.95
CA ASP A 10 -18.09 -0.67 -0.92
C ASP A 10 -16.58 -0.36 -1.02
N ARG A 11 -16.22 0.64 -1.83
CA ARG A 11 -14.83 1.09 -2.04
C ARG A 11 -14.44 2.15 -1.03
N LEU A 12 -13.19 2.09 -0.60
CA LEU A 12 -12.60 3.13 0.25
C LEU A 12 -12.37 4.43 -0.54
N PRO A 13 -12.47 5.60 0.12
CA PRO A 13 -11.97 6.85 -0.43
C PRO A 13 -10.49 6.73 -0.80
N ALA A 14 -10.08 7.35 -1.91
CA ALA A 14 -8.68 7.33 -2.35
C ALA A 14 -7.69 7.87 -1.28
N SER A 15 -8.13 8.81 -0.42
CA SER A 15 -7.33 9.30 0.70
C SER A 15 -7.01 8.20 1.70
N ASP A 16 -7.96 7.31 1.96
CA ASP A 16 -7.85 6.28 2.98
C ASP A 16 -7.00 5.12 2.46
N LEU A 17 -7.11 4.82 1.15
CA LEU A 17 -6.20 3.88 0.47
C LEU A 17 -4.75 4.37 0.49
N GLN A 18 -4.53 5.67 0.30
CA GLN A 18 -3.19 6.27 0.38
C GLN A 18 -2.63 6.18 1.81
N GLU A 19 -3.42 6.56 2.82
CA GLU A 19 -3.00 6.48 4.23
C GLU A 19 -2.65 5.04 4.62
N LEU A 20 -3.48 4.06 4.22
CA LEU A 20 -3.21 2.64 4.43
C LEU A 20 -1.91 2.19 3.73
N ALA A 21 -1.70 2.60 2.48
CA ALA A 21 -0.48 2.25 1.74
C ALA A 21 0.78 2.84 2.39
N ASP A 22 0.73 4.08 2.86
CA ASP A 22 1.83 4.74 3.55
C ASP A 22 2.19 3.99 4.85
N GLU A 23 1.18 3.63 5.66
CA GLU A 23 1.38 2.86 6.90
C GLU A 23 2.00 1.48 6.63
N LEU A 24 1.49 0.75 5.64
CA LEU A 24 2.01 -0.56 5.25
C LEU A 24 3.46 -0.47 4.72
N ALA A 25 3.74 0.53 3.89
CA ALA A 25 5.09 0.76 3.36
C ALA A 25 6.10 1.02 4.49
N ILE A 26 5.73 1.86 5.45
CA ILE A 26 6.55 2.13 6.64
C ILE A 26 6.78 0.85 7.45
N GLN A 27 5.72 0.09 7.72
CA GLN A 27 5.81 -1.14 8.51
C GLN A 27 6.72 -2.18 7.84
N LEU A 28 6.59 -2.38 6.53
CA LEU A 28 7.43 -3.28 5.77
C LEU A 28 8.89 -2.81 5.74
N HIS A 29 9.13 -1.50 5.57
CA HIS A 29 10.47 -0.95 5.62
C HIS A 29 11.12 -1.15 7.01
N TYR A 30 10.38 -0.98 8.11
CA TYR A 30 10.89 -1.31 9.44
C TYR A 30 11.23 -2.79 9.61
N ALA A 31 10.45 -3.69 9.00
CA ALA A 31 10.66 -5.12 9.13
C ALA A 31 11.81 -5.66 8.25
N LEU A 32 11.97 -5.12 7.05
CA LEU A 32 12.85 -5.67 6.00
C LEU A 32 14.02 -4.74 5.63
N GLY A 33 14.00 -3.48 6.07
CA GLY A 33 14.99 -2.46 5.74
C GLY A 33 15.01 -2.15 4.24
N GLU A 34 16.20 -1.91 3.71
CA GLU A 34 16.43 -1.59 2.28
C GLU A 34 16.03 -2.72 1.32
N ARG A 35 15.81 -3.95 1.82
CA ARG A 35 15.39 -5.08 0.98
C ARG A 35 14.01 -4.84 0.35
N VAL A 36 13.18 -3.98 0.93
CA VAL A 36 11.86 -3.64 0.38
C VAL A 36 11.94 -3.06 -1.02
N PHE A 37 13.03 -2.35 -1.35
CA PHE A 37 13.23 -1.72 -2.65
C PHE A 37 13.38 -2.74 -3.79
N LEU A 38 13.86 -3.95 -3.46
CA LEU A 38 14.07 -5.03 -4.41
C LEU A 38 12.87 -5.96 -4.54
N LEU A 39 11.80 -5.74 -3.77
CA LEU A 39 10.64 -6.62 -3.80
C LEU A 39 9.87 -6.45 -5.12
N PRO A 40 9.60 -7.55 -5.84
CA PRO A 40 8.64 -7.50 -6.91
C PRO A 40 7.24 -7.24 -6.33
N ARG A 41 6.36 -6.65 -7.13
CA ARG A 41 4.98 -6.35 -6.72
C ARG A 41 4.21 -7.59 -6.22
N SER A 42 4.51 -8.78 -6.73
CA SER A 42 3.93 -10.04 -6.24
C SER A 42 4.24 -10.29 -4.76
N ASP A 43 5.49 -10.06 -4.35
CA ASP A 43 5.94 -10.30 -2.98
C ASP A 43 5.36 -9.24 -2.06
N VAL A 44 5.24 -7.99 -2.53
CA VAL A 44 4.50 -6.94 -1.82
C VAL A 44 3.06 -7.38 -1.57
N ALA A 45 2.38 -7.93 -2.60
CA ALA A 45 1.01 -8.41 -2.47
C ALA A 45 0.88 -9.53 -1.43
N GLU A 46 1.78 -10.50 -1.44
CA GLU A 46 1.79 -11.59 -0.45
C GLU A 46 2.04 -11.07 0.98
N LEU A 47 2.94 -10.10 1.15
CA LEU A 47 3.29 -9.56 2.46
C LEU A 47 2.17 -8.73 3.07
N ILE A 48 1.42 -7.97 2.25
CA ILE A 48 0.35 -7.11 2.74
C ILE A 48 -1.02 -7.78 2.73
N TRP A 49 -1.16 -8.95 2.09
CA TRP A 49 -2.42 -9.68 1.98
C TRP A 49 -3.21 -9.79 3.30
N PRO A 50 -2.59 -10.12 4.45
CA PRO A 50 -3.32 -10.25 5.72
C PRO A 50 -3.95 -8.95 6.24
N TYR A 51 -3.63 -7.80 5.65
CA TYR A 51 -4.12 -6.48 6.05
C TYR A 51 -5.14 -5.88 5.07
N ILE A 52 -5.33 -6.53 3.91
CA ILE A 52 -6.19 -6.02 2.83
C ILE A 52 -7.21 -7.06 2.34
N ASP A 53 -7.23 -8.27 2.89
CA ASP A 53 -8.07 -9.37 2.40
C ASP A 53 -9.59 -9.11 2.56
N ASP A 54 -9.96 -8.18 3.43
CA ASP A 54 -11.31 -7.70 3.67
C ASP A 54 -11.72 -6.52 2.78
N LEU A 55 -10.79 -5.91 2.05
CA LEU A 55 -11.07 -4.80 1.13
C LEU A 55 -11.74 -5.27 -0.16
N HIS A 56 -12.38 -4.35 -0.86
CA HIS A 56 -12.88 -4.59 -2.22
C HIS A 56 -11.72 -5.01 -3.15
N PRO A 57 -11.89 -5.97 -4.08
CA PRO A 57 -10.80 -6.49 -4.93
C PRO A 57 -10.03 -5.42 -5.74
N ASP A 58 -10.71 -4.36 -6.17
CA ASP A 58 -10.05 -3.25 -6.85
C ASP A 58 -9.17 -2.45 -5.87
N ASP A 59 -9.65 -2.21 -4.66
CA ASP A 59 -8.90 -1.51 -3.61
C ASP A 59 -7.69 -2.34 -3.14
N GLN A 60 -7.84 -3.68 -3.08
CA GLN A 60 -6.72 -4.59 -2.85
C GLN A 60 -5.62 -4.37 -3.90
N ASN A 61 -6.00 -4.30 -5.17
CA ASN A 61 -5.05 -4.08 -6.26
C ASN A 61 -4.38 -2.69 -6.15
N ASP A 62 -5.19 -1.67 -5.87
CA ASP A 62 -4.73 -0.28 -5.74
C ASP A 62 -3.71 -0.14 -4.61
N VAL A 63 -3.97 -0.71 -3.42
CA VAL A 63 -3.03 -0.67 -2.29
C VAL A 63 -1.72 -1.39 -2.62
N VAL A 64 -1.78 -2.55 -3.26
CA VAL A 64 -0.56 -3.27 -3.72
C VAL A 64 0.29 -2.39 -4.64
N TRP A 65 -0.36 -1.68 -5.57
CA TRP A 65 0.35 -0.78 -6.48
C TRP A 65 0.94 0.43 -5.78
N LEU A 66 0.21 1.04 -4.86
CA LEU A 66 0.66 2.20 -4.09
C LEU A 66 1.88 1.85 -3.23
N VAL A 67 1.80 0.77 -2.44
CA VAL A 67 2.92 0.31 -1.60
C VAL A 67 4.16 0.01 -2.44
N TRP A 68 3.99 -0.70 -3.57
CA TRP A 68 5.11 -1.00 -4.45
C TRP A 68 5.73 0.26 -5.07
N HIS A 69 4.92 1.23 -5.51
CA HIS A 69 5.42 2.50 -6.04
C HIS A 69 6.21 3.29 -5.00
N LEU A 70 5.73 3.36 -3.76
CA LEU A 70 6.45 4.05 -2.67
C LEU A 70 7.86 3.48 -2.48
N PHE A 71 8.04 2.16 -2.62
CA PHE A 71 9.37 1.56 -2.56
C PHE A 71 10.25 1.91 -3.75
N GLN A 72 9.68 1.99 -4.96
CA GLN A 72 10.45 2.36 -6.15
C GLN A 72 10.86 3.84 -6.09
N GLU A 73 9.96 4.74 -5.70
CA GLU A 73 10.26 6.16 -5.50
C GLU A 73 11.34 6.35 -4.43
N ALA A 74 11.24 5.64 -3.31
CA ALA A 74 12.26 5.70 -2.26
C ALA A 74 13.62 5.18 -2.73
N TYR A 75 13.65 4.14 -3.58
CA TYR A 75 14.88 3.62 -4.18
C TYR A 75 15.52 4.63 -5.15
N GLU A 76 14.72 5.26 -6.01
CA GLU A 76 15.20 6.31 -6.92
C GLU A 76 15.83 7.47 -6.15
N LEU A 77 15.22 7.91 -5.05
CA LEU A 77 15.75 8.97 -4.19
C LEU A 77 17.04 8.59 -3.44
N GLN A 78 17.33 7.31 -3.25
CA GLN A 78 18.60 6.85 -2.64
C GLN A 78 19.75 6.83 -3.63
N GLU A 79 19.46 6.65 -4.92
CA GLU A 79 20.47 6.59 -5.99
C GLU A 79 20.84 7.97 -6.56
N GLU A 80 20.13 9.04 -6.17
CA GLU A 80 20.45 10.45 -6.46
C GLU A 80 21.46 11.08 -5.48
#